data_AF-A0A3M2VBQ8-F1
#
_entry.id   AF-A0A3M2VBQ8-F1
#
_cell.length_a   1.000
_cell.length_b   1.000
_cell.length_c   1.000
_cell.angle_alpha   90.00
_cell.angle_beta   90.00
_cell.angle_gamma   90.00
#
_symmetry.space_group_name_H-M   'P 1'
#
loop_
_entity.id
_entity.type
_entity.pdbx_description
1 polymer ?
#
loop_
_entity_poly.entity_id
_entity_poly.type
_entity_poly.pdbx_seq_one_letter_code
_entity_poly.pdbx_strand_id
1 'polypeptide(L)'
;MCVAALLGACASAPPPPKVPRIVQRPVVTAPPQILSPAAEDVLFRALGLVGTPYRWGGNTPDSGFDCSGLIGYVYRDAAGISLPRSTREMIVMGVPNIRREQLQSGDLVL
;
A
#
# COMPACT_ATOMS: atom_id res chain seq x y z
N MET A 1 -32.73 -24.65 70.03
CA MET A 1 -31.36 -24.92 69.51
C MET A 1 -31.47 -26.23 68.73
N CYS A 2 -31.07 -26.43 67.48
CA CYS A 2 -30.30 -25.64 66.51
C CYS A 2 -30.72 -26.04 65.08
N VAL A 3 -30.91 -25.01 64.26
CA VAL A 3 -30.47 -24.84 62.85
C VAL A 3 -30.87 -25.89 61.80
N ALA A 4 -31.86 -25.52 60.98
CA ALA A 4 -32.04 -26.03 59.63
C ALA A 4 -30.90 -25.55 58.71
N ALA A 5 -30.22 -26.49 58.05
CA ALA A 5 -29.17 -26.19 57.08
C ALA A 5 -29.80 -25.73 55.75
N LEU A 6 -29.69 -24.44 55.45
CA LEU A 6 -30.02 -23.88 54.14
C LEU A 6 -28.84 -24.13 53.19
N LEU A 7 -29.00 -25.03 52.22
CA LEU A 7 -28.08 -25.19 51.10
C LEU A 7 -28.30 -24.02 50.12
N GLY A 8 -27.45 -22.99 50.20
CA GLY A 8 -27.38 -21.92 49.22
C GLY A 8 -26.67 -22.40 47.95
N ALA A 9 -27.41 -22.59 46.86
CA ALA A 9 -26.84 -22.83 45.54
C ALA A 9 -26.39 -21.50 44.92
N CYS A 10 -25.09 -21.31 44.76
CA CYS A 10 -24.53 -20.19 43.99
C CYS A 10 -24.78 -20.43 42.50
N ALA A 11 -25.81 -19.80 41.93
CA ALA A 11 -25.99 -19.74 40.49
C ALA A 11 -25.12 -18.61 39.91
N SER A 12 -23.96 -18.94 39.35
CA SER A 12 -23.20 -18.01 38.50
C SER A 12 -23.50 -18.30 37.04
N ALA A 13 -24.14 -17.36 36.35
CA ALA A 13 -24.30 -17.44 34.91
C ALA A 13 -22.95 -17.18 34.21
N PRO A 14 -22.61 -17.90 33.12
CA PRO A 14 -21.41 -17.61 32.34
C PRO A 14 -21.54 -16.24 31.65
N PRO A 15 -20.42 -15.51 31.48
CA PRO A 15 -20.42 -14.24 30.77
C PRO A 15 -20.82 -14.44 29.30
N PRO A 16 -21.52 -13.47 28.69
CA PRO A 16 -21.91 -13.57 27.29
C PRO A 16 -20.67 -13.64 26.38
N PRO A 17 -20.74 -14.39 25.25
CA PRO A 17 -19.65 -14.49 24.31
C PRO A 17 -19.31 -13.12 23.72
N LYS A 18 -18.02 -12.77 23.70
CA LYS A 18 -17.53 -11.54 23.05
C LYS A 18 -17.72 -11.67 21.54
N VAL A 19 -18.71 -10.99 20.98
CA VAL A 19 -18.88 -10.91 19.53
C VAL A 19 -17.67 -10.21 18.92
N PRO A 20 -16.96 -10.81 17.96
CA PRO A 20 -15.86 -10.13 17.28
C PRO A 20 -16.41 -8.91 16.55
N ARG A 21 -15.88 -7.73 16.90
CA ARG A 21 -16.17 -6.49 16.19
C ARG A 21 -15.61 -6.62 14.77
N ILE A 22 -16.49 -6.75 13.77
CA ILE A 22 -16.11 -6.63 12.37
C ILE A 22 -15.63 -5.20 12.17
N VAL A 23 -14.32 -5.00 12.12
CA VAL A 23 -13.72 -3.75 11.67
C VAL A 23 -13.90 -3.73 10.15
N GLN A 24 -14.95 -3.07 9.67
CA GLN A 24 -15.10 -2.80 8.25
C GLN A 24 -13.88 -1.97 7.82
N ARG A 25 -13.04 -2.52 6.94
CA ARG A 25 -11.97 -1.76 6.32
C ARG A 25 -12.63 -0.62 5.53
N PRO A 26 -12.15 0.62 5.62
CA PRO A 26 -12.65 1.69 4.77
C PRO A 26 -12.52 1.23 3.32
N VAL A 27 -13.65 1.15 2.61
CA VAL A 27 -13.63 0.99 1.16
C VAL A 27 -13.16 2.34 0.62
N VAL A 28 -11.93 2.38 0.11
CA VAL A 28 -11.41 3.57 -0.56
C VAL A 28 -12.09 3.64 -1.92
N THR A 29 -13.20 4.38 -1.99
CA THR A 29 -13.84 4.70 -3.26
C THR A 29 -13.02 5.79 -3.93
N ALA A 30 -12.03 5.40 -4.74
CA ALA A 30 -11.29 6.37 -5.56
C ALA A 30 -12.27 7.04 -6.54
N PRO A 31 -12.19 8.36 -6.76
CA PRO A 31 -12.96 9.01 -7.81
C PRO A 31 -12.59 8.39 -9.17
N PRO A 32 -13.51 8.36 -10.16
CA PRO A 32 -13.23 7.82 -11.48
C PRO A 32 -12.00 8.54 -12.07
N GLN A 33 -10.90 7.79 -12.17
CA GLN A 33 -9.65 8.29 -12.69
C GLN A 33 -9.74 8.22 -14.23
N ILE A 34 -9.64 9.35 -14.92
CA ILE A 34 -9.28 9.33 -16.34
C ILE A 34 -7.78 9.03 -16.37
N LEU A 35 -7.43 7.75 -16.40
CA LEU A 35 -6.05 7.32 -16.47
C LEU A 35 -5.50 7.67 -17.84
N SER A 36 -4.30 8.26 -17.87
CA SER A 36 -3.57 8.33 -19.14
C SER A 36 -3.13 6.91 -19.53
N PRO A 37 -3.18 6.52 -20.82
CA PRO A 37 -2.69 5.21 -21.26
C PRO A 37 -1.25 4.95 -20.80
N ALA A 38 -0.39 5.99 -20.85
CA ALA A 38 0.99 5.89 -20.37
C ALA A 38 1.09 5.60 -18.86
N ALA A 39 0.20 6.16 -18.03
CA ALA A 39 0.17 5.86 -16.60
C ALA A 39 -0.27 4.42 -16.31
N GLU A 40 -1.19 3.89 -17.11
CA GLU A 40 -1.62 2.50 -17.03
C GLU A 40 -0.50 1.53 -17.45
N ASP A 41 0.22 1.85 -18.53
CA ASP A 41 1.39 1.09 -18.97
C ASP A 41 2.50 1.09 -17.90
N VAL A 42 2.77 2.25 -17.28
CA VAL A 42 3.71 2.36 -16.15
C VAL A 42 3.27 1.47 -14.98
N LEU A 43 1.99 1.50 -14.62
CA LEU A 43 1.45 0.68 -13.55
C LEU A 43 1.60 -0.82 -13.86
N PHE A 44 1.15 -1.28 -15.02
CA PHE A 44 1.25 -2.70 -15.38
C PHE A 44 2.69 -3.17 -15.53
N ARG A 45 3.57 -2.32 -16.04
CA ARG A 45 4.99 -2.64 -16.12
C ARG A 45 5.62 -2.76 -14.73
N ALA A 46 5.27 -1.90 -13.78
CA ALA A 46 5.72 -2.04 -12.40
C ALA A 46 5.17 -3.33 -11.75
N LEU A 47 3.90 -3.65 -11.96
CA LEU A 47 3.27 -4.87 -11.44
C LEU A 47 3.93 -6.14 -11.99
N GLY A 48 4.32 -6.16 -13.26
CA GLY A 48 5.03 -7.28 -13.89
C GLY A 48 6.42 -7.55 -13.29
N LEU A 49 6.97 -6.61 -12.52
CA LEU A 49 8.29 -6.73 -11.87
C LEU A 49 8.18 -7.14 -10.40
N VAL A 50 6.96 -7.35 -9.89
CA VAL A 50 6.74 -7.81 -8.51
C VAL A 50 7.44 -9.15 -8.30
N GLY A 51 8.23 -9.22 -7.22
CA GLY A 51 9.06 -10.38 -6.90
C GLY A 51 10.52 -10.22 -7.31
N THR A 52 10.86 -9.24 -8.14
CA THR A 52 12.26 -8.89 -8.43
C THR A 52 12.98 -8.46 -7.13
N PRO A 53 14.15 -9.02 -6.80
CA PRO A 53 14.83 -8.71 -5.53
C PRO A 53 15.25 -7.24 -5.40
N TYR A 54 15.15 -6.71 -4.17
CA TYR A 54 15.76 -5.42 -3.85
C TYR A 54 17.29 -5.53 -3.82
N ARG A 55 17.97 -4.65 -4.56
CA ARG A 55 19.44 -4.58 -4.62
C ARG A 55 19.88 -3.13 -4.69
N TRP A 56 20.71 -2.71 -3.75
CA TRP A 56 21.27 -1.35 -3.74
C TRP A 56 22.08 -1.09 -5.02
N GLY A 57 21.75 -0.02 -5.74
CA GLY A 57 22.33 0.28 -7.06
C GLY A 57 21.65 -0.45 -8.23
N GLY A 58 20.80 -1.44 -7.95
CA GLY A 58 20.11 -2.26 -8.95
C GLY A 58 19.14 -1.45 -9.81
N ASN A 59 19.12 -1.72 -11.12
CA ASN A 59 18.35 -0.98 -12.11
C ASN A 59 17.88 -1.84 -13.30
N THR A 60 17.91 -3.16 -13.18
CA THR A 60 17.43 -4.09 -14.22
C THR A 60 16.67 -5.28 -13.60
N PRO A 61 15.78 -5.95 -14.34
CA PRO A 61 15.07 -7.14 -13.83
C PRO A 61 16.03 -8.26 -13.40
N ASP A 62 17.09 -8.50 -14.17
CA ASP A 62 18.04 -9.59 -13.91
C ASP A 62 18.90 -9.35 -12.67
N SER A 63 19.32 -8.09 -12.45
CA SER A 63 20.20 -7.73 -11.33
C SER A 63 19.46 -7.34 -10.06
N GLY A 64 18.15 -7.10 -10.14
CA GLY A 64 17.36 -6.51 -9.08
C GLY A 64 17.22 -4.99 -9.17
N PHE A 65 16.40 -4.42 -8.30
CA PHE A 65 16.12 -2.98 -8.28
C PHE A 65 16.37 -2.36 -6.90
N ASP A 66 16.84 -1.12 -6.86
CA ASP A 66 16.54 -0.22 -5.74
C ASP A 66 15.33 0.67 -6.05
N CYS A 67 14.95 1.54 -5.10
CA CYS A 67 13.75 2.36 -5.21
C CYS A 67 13.74 3.22 -6.48
N SER A 68 14.80 4.00 -6.73
CA SER A 68 14.87 4.85 -7.92
C SER A 68 15.24 4.09 -9.19
N GLY A 69 15.91 2.94 -9.08
CA GLY A 69 16.21 2.06 -10.19
C GLY A 69 14.94 1.46 -10.79
N LEU A 70 13.99 1.03 -9.95
CA LEU A 70 12.68 0.57 -10.40
C LEU A 70 11.91 1.71 -11.10
N ILE A 71 11.82 2.87 -10.47
CA ILE A 71 11.13 4.05 -11.03
C ILE A 71 11.71 4.40 -12.41
N GLY A 72 13.02 4.59 -12.50
CA GLY A 72 13.66 4.96 -13.76
C GLY A 72 13.53 3.90 -14.85
N TYR A 73 13.53 2.60 -14.48
CA TYR A 73 13.34 1.52 -15.44
C TYR A 73 11.90 1.49 -16.01
N VAL A 74 10.89 1.56 -15.14
CA VAL A 74 9.49 1.47 -15.54
C VAL A 74 9.08 2.68 -16.40
N TYR A 75 9.41 3.90 -15.97
CA TYR A 75 9.02 5.11 -16.72
C TYR A 75 9.72 5.22 -18.07
N ARG A 76 10.99 4.80 -18.16
CA ARG A 76 11.73 4.79 -19.42
C ARG A 76 11.10 3.83 -20.42
N ASP A 77 10.73 2.64 -19.96
CA ASP A 77 10.27 1.58 -20.85
C ASP A 77 8.80 1.73 -21.26
N ALA A 78 7.93 2.07 -20.30
CA ALA A 78 6.50 2.18 -20.54
C ALA A 78 6.11 3.54 -21.15
N ALA A 79 6.83 4.61 -20.82
CA ALA A 79 6.46 5.98 -21.22
C ALA A 79 7.57 6.74 -21.97
N GLY A 80 8.75 6.15 -22.19
CA GLY A 80 9.88 6.84 -22.80
C GLY A 80 10.48 7.97 -21.95
N ILE A 81 10.11 8.07 -20.67
CA ILE A 81 10.51 9.17 -19.78
C ILE A 81 11.82 8.82 -19.08
N SER A 82 12.84 9.64 -19.28
CA SER A 82 14.12 9.51 -18.59
C SER A 82 14.11 10.30 -17.29
N LEU A 83 14.26 9.60 -16.17
CA LEU A 83 14.31 10.20 -14.83
C LEU A 83 15.74 10.18 -14.27
N PRO A 84 16.08 11.13 -13.37
CA PRO A 84 17.34 11.10 -12.63
C PRO A 84 17.56 9.78 -11.88
N ARG A 85 18.82 9.46 -11.55
CA ARG A 85 19.12 8.16 -10.91
C ARG A 85 18.73 8.12 -9.44
N SER A 86 18.68 9.26 -8.75
CA SER A 86 18.32 9.33 -7.34
C SER A 86 16.93 9.93 -7.10
N THR A 87 16.22 9.43 -6.09
CA THR A 87 14.95 10.03 -5.66
C THR A 87 15.14 11.48 -5.19
N ARG A 88 16.32 11.81 -4.62
CA ARG A 88 16.67 13.18 -4.22
C ARG A 88 16.67 14.14 -5.41
N GLU A 89 17.23 13.73 -6.54
CA GLU A 89 17.19 14.52 -7.77
C GLU A 89 15.76 14.61 -8.33
N MET A 90 15.00 13.52 -8.28
CA MET A 90 13.61 13.50 -8.73
C MET A 90 12.74 14.50 -7.95
N ILE A 91 12.91 14.58 -6.63
CA ILE A 91 12.17 15.51 -5.74
C ILE A 91 12.44 16.98 -6.11
N VAL A 92 13.64 17.30 -6.59
CA VAL A 92 14.05 18.70 -6.88
C VAL A 92 13.89 19.07 -8.36
N MET A 93 13.27 18.24 -9.20
CA MET A 93 13.03 18.54 -10.62
C MET A 93 12.05 19.71 -10.85
N GLY A 94 11.40 20.22 -9.79
CA GLY A 94 10.46 21.35 -9.90
C GLY A 94 9.12 20.96 -10.50
N VAL A 95 8.74 19.68 -10.45
CA VAL A 95 7.42 19.21 -10.88
C VAL A 95 6.33 19.61 -9.88
N PRO A 96 5.07 19.83 -10.33
CA PRO A 96 3.97 20.17 -9.43
C PRO A 96 3.78 19.11 -8.33
N ASN A 97 3.56 19.57 -7.10
CA ASN A 97 3.21 18.67 -6.00
C ASN A 97 1.71 18.35 -6.06
N ILE A 98 1.38 17.06 -6.10
CA ILE A 98 -0.01 16.59 -6.13
C ILE A 98 -0.47 16.32 -4.70
N ARG A 99 -1.62 16.90 -4.32
CA ARG A 99 -2.22 16.62 -3.01
C ARG A 99 -2.61 15.15 -2.92
N ARG A 100 -2.57 14.57 -1.72
CA ARG A 100 -2.85 13.13 -1.52
C ARG A 100 -4.21 12.71 -2.06
N GLU A 101 -5.20 13.58 -1.98
CA GLU A 101 -6.58 13.31 -2.44
C GLU A 101 -6.70 13.36 -3.98
N GLN A 102 -5.66 13.82 -4.67
CA GLN A 102 -5.61 13.97 -6.13
C GLN A 102 -4.64 12.98 -6.78
N LEU A 103 -3.98 12.11 -6.00
CA LEU A 103 -3.06 11.12 -6.54
C LEU A 103 -3.76 10.21 -7.53
N GLN A 104 -3.12 10.02 -8.68
CA GLN A 104 -3.55 9.12 -9.75
C GLN A 104 -2.52 8.01 -9.94
N SER A 105 -2.90 6.94 -10.64
CA SER A 105 -1.90 5.94 -11.07
C SER A 105 -0.85 6.63 -11.94
N GLY A 106 0.41 6.25 -11.76
CA GLY A 106 1.54 6.92 -12.42
C GLY A 106 2.06 8.16 -11.71
N ASP A 107 1.49 8.58 -10.58
CA ASP A 107 2.13 9.58 -9.71
C ASP A 107 3.23 8.94 -8.85
N LEU A 108 4.32 9.68 -8.63
CA LEU A 108 5.42 9.27 -7.77
C LEU A 108 5.21 9.81 -6.35
N VAL A 109 5.37 8.93 -5.36
CA VAL A 109 5.41 9.28 -3.94
C VAL A 109 6.84 9.13 -3.45
N LEU A 110 7.52 10.26 -3.20
CA LEU A 110 8.96 10.36 -2.92
C LEU A 110 9.27 11.09 -1.62
#